data_AF-A0A924TG66-F1
#
_entry.id   AF-A0A924TG66-F1
#
_cell.length_a   1.000
_cell.length_b   1.000
_cell.length_c   1.000
_cell.angle_alpha   90.00
_cell.angle_beta   90.00
_cell.angle_gamma   90.00
#
_symmetry.space_group_name_H-M   'P 1'
#
loop_
_entity.id
_entity.type
_entity.pdbx_description
1 polymer ?
#
loop_
_entity_poly.entity_id
_entity_poly.type
_entity_poly.pdbx_seq_one_letter_code
_entity_poly.pdbx_strand_id
1 'polypeptide(L)'
;TLTKYNMSMMALGWAEEFKNHPIASNALWPRTTIDTAAVRNLLGGQALANMSRTVDILADAAYYILRQPAAKCTGNTFIDEAVFAAEGIADLSQYSVVPGGKLYQDLFV
;
A
#
# COMPACT_ATOMS: atom_id res chain seq x y z
N THR A 1 -15.03 0.10 8.50
CA THR A 1 -15.13 0.73 7.17
C THR A 1 -14.98 2.23 7.22
N LEU A 2 -15.85 2.99 7.92
CA LEU A 2 -15.81 4.45 7.93
C LEU A 2 -14.46 5.04 8.37
N THR A 3 -13.85 4.50 9.43
CA THR A 3 -12.54 4.97 9.91
C THR A 3 -11.45 4.91 8.83
N LYS A 4 -11.39 3.83 8.04
CA LYS A 4 -10.39 3.67 6.96
C LYS A 4 -10.67 4.61 5.80
N TYR A 5 -11.94 4.76 5.42
CA TYR A 5 -12.33 5.68 4.36
C TYR A 5 -12.01 7.15 4.72
N ASN A 6 -12.24 7.53 5.98
CA ASN A 6 -11.89 8.87 6.48
C ASN A 6 -10.39 9.16 6.41
N MET A 7 -9.52 8.16 6.61
CA MET A 7 -8.08 8.36 6.45
C MET A 7 -7.72 8.77 5.01
N SER A 8 -8.33 8.15 4.01
CA SER A 8 -8.14 8.55 2.60
C SER A 8 -8.70 9.96 2.34
N MET A 9 -9.88 10.27 2.87
CA MET A 9 -10.46 11.61 2.74
C MET A 9 -9.57 12.70 3.36
N MET A 10 -8.98 12.44 4.53
CA MET A 10 -8.02 13.36 5.15
C MET A 10 -6.77 13.54 4.29
N ALA A 11 -6.21 12.46 3.74
CA ALA A 11 -5.05 12.54 2.87
C ALA A 11 -5.32 13.43 1.63
N LEU A 12 -6.50 13.29 1.02
CA LEU A 12 -6.93 14.12 -0.11
C LEU A 12 -7.17 15.58 0.30
N GLY A 13 -7.80 15.82 1.45
CA GLY A 13 -8.03 17.16 1.98
C GLY A 13 -6.73 17.92 2.23
N TRP A 14 -5.77 17.28 2.89
CA TRP A 14 -4.45 17.84 3.16
C TRP A 14 -3.63 18.08 1.90
N ALA A 15 -3.84 17.29 0.85
CA ALA A 15 -3.15 17.52 -0.42
C ALA A 15 -3.53 18.88 -1.04
N GLU A 16 -4.80 19.29 -0.96
CA GLU A 16 -5.22 20.60 -1.44
C GLU A 16 -4.91 21.71 -0.42
N GLU A 17 -5.10 21.46 0.88
CA GLU A 17 -4.78 22.43 1.94
C GLU A 17 -3.31 22.85 1.92
N PHE A 18 -2.39 21.90 1.69
CA PHE A 18 -0.96 22.16 1.70
C PHE A 18 -0.34 22.43 0.32
N LYS A 19 -1.13 22.69 -0.71
CA LYS A 19 -0.66 22.90 -2.09
C LYS A 19 0.37 24.03 -2.25
N ASN A 20 0.32 25.05 -1.38
CA ASN A 20 1.26 26.17 -1.37
C ASN A 20 2.47 25.95 -0.43
N HIS A 21 2.54 24.77 0.20
CA HIS A 21 3.63 24.36 1.07
C HIS A 21 4.38 23.18 0.44
N PRO A 22 5.66 22.96 0.78
CA PRO A 22 6.42 21.81 0.28
C PRO A 22 6.05 20.52 1.02
N ILE A 23 4.75 20.21 1.11
CA ILE A 23 4.21 19.06 1.83
C ILE A 23 3.30 18.28 0.86
N ALA A 24 3.63 17.01 0.64
CA ALA A 24 2.80 16.07 -0.09
C ALA A 24 1.96 15.24 0.88
N SER A 25 0.71 14.98 0.52
CA SER A 25 -0.19 14.10 1.26
C SER A 25 -0.80 13.07 0.32
N ASN A 26 -0.62 11.79 0.64
CA ASN A 26 -1.11 10.66 -0.15
C ASN A 26 -1.55 9.53 0.79
N ALA A 27 -2.37 8.61 0.29
CA ALA A 27 -2.63 7.32 0.91
C ALA A 27 -1.96 6.20 0.11
N LEU A 28 -1.55 5.13 0.79
CA LEU A 28 -1.02 3.90 0.20
C LEU A 28 -1.75 2.71 0.81
N TRP A 29 -2.16 1.77 -0.03
CA TRP A 29 -2.88 0.56 0.37
C TRP A 29 -2.33 -0.66 -0.39
N PRO A 30 -2.25 -1.84 0.25
CA PRO A 30 -1.77 -3.03 -0.44
C PRO A 30 -2.87 -3.68 -1.29
N ARG A 31 -2.49 -4.26 -2.44
CA ARG A 31 -3.42 -5.04 -3.28
C ARG A 31 -3.85 -6.34 -2.59
N THR A 32 -2.97 -6.92 -1.79
CA THR A 32 -3.13 -8.23 -1.14
C THR A 32 -2.91 -8.13 0.36
N THR A 33 -3.38 -9.10 1.14
CA THR A 33 -3.08 -9.14 2.57
C THR A 33 -1.57 -9.19 2.81
N ILE A 34 -1.13 -8.60 3.93
CA ILE A 34 0.29 -8.50 4.31
C ILE A 34 0.53 -9.33 5.57
N ASP A 35 1.55 -10.18 5.52
CA ASP A 35 1.90 -11.09 6.61
C ASP A 35 2.46 -10.35 7.82
N THR A 36 1.55 -9.95 8.71
CA THR A 36 1.82 -9.26 9.97
C THR A 36 1.29 -10.07 11.14
N ALA A 37 1.73 -9.74 12.36
CA ALA A 37 1.18 -10.34 13.58
C ALA A 37 -0.35 -10.19 13.66
N ALA A 38 -0.93 -9.10 13.15
CA ALA A 38 -2.37 -8.91 13.11
C ALA A 38 -3.06 -9.94 12.18
N VAL A 39 -2.49 -10.21 11.00
CA VAL A 39 -3.02 -11.25 10.10
C VAL A 39 -2.92 -12.64 10.73
N ARG A 40 -1.76 -12.95 11.32
CA ARG A 40 -1.50 -14.24 11.96
C ARG A 40 -2.37 -14.48 13.20
N ASN A 41 -2.66 -13.44 13.98
CA ASN A 41 -3.32 -13.61 15.29
C ASN A 41 -4.82 -13.29 15.27
N LEU A 42 -5.29 -12.40 14.38
CA LEU A 42 -6.63 -11.82 14.49
C LEU A 42 -7.54 -12.06 13.27
N LEU A 43 -6.98 -12.33 12.08
CA LEU A 43 -7.76 -12.36 10.84
C LEU A 43 -7.94 -13.78 10.28
N GLY A 44 -6.85 -14.53 10.07
CA GLY A 44 -6.94 -15.79 9.34
C GLY A 44 -5.82 -16.79 9.62
N GLY A 45 -5.00 -16.54 10.63
CA GLY A 45 -3.96 -17.50 11.04
C GLY A 45 -2.86 -17.69 10.00
N GLN A 46 -2.15 -18.81 10.13
CA GLN A 46 -1.08 -19.20 9.22
C GLN A 46 -1.58 -19.40 7.78
N ALA A 47 -2.84 -19.82 7.59
CA ALA A 47 -3.41 -20.03 6.26
C ALA A 47 -3.47 -18.72 5.47
N LEU A 48 -3.98 -17.64 6.08
CA LEU A 48 -4.02 -16.33 5.42
C LEU A 48 -2.62 -15.72 5.28
N ALA A 49 -1.73 -15.92 6.27
CA ALA A 49 -0.33 -15.50 6.18
C ALA A 49 0.39 -16.12 4.96
N ASN A 50 0.18 -17.41 4.70
CA ASN A 50 0.76 -18.10 3.55
C ASN A 50 0.20 -17.61 2.20
N MET A 51 -0.98 -16.98 2.20
CA MET A 51 -1.60 -16.35 1.03
C MET A 51 -1.34 -14.83 0.96
N SER A 52 -0.45 -14.31 1.81
CA SER A 52 -0.12 -12.90 1.90
C SER A 52 1.22 -12.59 1.22
N ARG A 53 1.49 -11.30 1.05
CA ARG A 53 2.83 -10.80 0.74
C ARG A 53 3.59 -10.38 1.99
N THR A 54 4.91 -10.29 1.90
CA THR A 54 5.78 -9.78 2.95
C THR A 54 5.57 -8.29 3.14
N VAL A 55 5.99 -7.77 4.30
CA VAL A 55 5.91 -6.34 4.62
C VAL A 55 6.74 -5.45 3.69
N ASP A 56 7.75 -6.02 3.03
CA ASP A 56 8.70 -5.31 2.19
C ASP A 56 8.02 -4.66 0.97
N ILE A 57 6.93 -5.23 0.45
CA ILE A 57 6.22 -4.64 -0.71
C ILE A 57 5.68 -3.24 -0.41
N LEU A 58 5.14 -3.04 0.80
CA LEU A 58 4.64 -1.72 1.22
C LEU A 58 5.79 -0.78 1.56
N ALA A 59 6.88 -1.30 2.13
CA ALA A 59 8.06 -0.49 2.43
C ALA A 59 8.68 0.07 1.14
N ASP A 60 8.83 -0.78 0.12
CA ASP A 60 9.40 -0.40 -1.17
C ASP A 60 8.43 0.51 -1.97
N ALA A 61 7.13 0.23 -1.96
CA ALA A 61 6.13 1.14 -2.55
C ALA A 61 6.18 2.52 -1.88
N ALA A 62 6.29 2.58 -0.55
CA ALA A 62 6.43 3.84 0.17
C ALA A 62 7.74 4.56 -0.20
N TYR A 63 8.85 3.83 -0.35
CA TYR A 63 10.12 4.40 -0.83
C TYR A 63 9.97 5.08 -2.19
N TYR A 64 9.30 4.44 -3.15
CA TYR A 64 9.05 5.01 -4.47
C TYR A 64 8.15 6.24 -4.46
N ILE A 65 7.20 6.33 -3.52
CA ILE A 65 6.37 7.52 -3.32
C ILE A 65 7.19 8.65 -2.67
N LEU A 66 7.91 8.34 -1.60
CA LEU A 66 8.63 9.33 -0.79
C LEU A 66 9.81 9.99 -1.52
N ARG A 67 10.39 9.33 -2.53
CA ARG A 67 11.43 9.93 -3.37
C ARG A 67 10.90 10.94 -4.39
N GLN A 68 9.59 10.97 -4.63
CA GLN A 68 9.01 11.88 -5.62
C GLN A 68 9.01 13.32 -5.10
N PRO A 69 9.13 14.32 -5.99
CA PRO A 69 8.98 15.71 -5.58
C PRO A 69 7.60 15.96 -4.96
N ALA A 70 7.55 16.56 -3.78
CA ALA A 70 6.30 16.82 -3.06
C ALA A 70 5.28 17.63 -3.90
N ALA A 71 5.76 18.57 -4.71
CA ALA A 71 4.94 19.38 -5.61
C ALA A 71 4.29 18.59 -6.76
N LYS A 72 4.74 17.36 -7.03
CA LYS A 72 4.25 16.51 -8.14
C LYS A 72 3.51 15.27 -7.66
N CYS A 73 3.80 14.79 -6.46
CA CYS A 73 3.22 13.57 -5.90
C CYS A 73 2.41 13.88 -4.64
N THR A 74 1.21 14.44 -4.83
CA THR A 74 0.27 14.75 -3.74
C THR A 74 -1.16 14.49 -4.22
N GLY A 75 -2.07 14.13 -3.32
CA GLY A 75 -3.49 13.91 -3.63
C GLY A 75 -3.81 12.53 -4.22
N ASN A 76 -2.95 11.52 -3.99
CA ASN A 76 -3.14 10.18 -4.56
C ASN A 76 -3.62 9.18 -3.51
N THR A 77 -4.34 8.16 -3.97
CA THR A 77 -4.69 6.94 -3.22
C THR A 77 -4.07 5.73 -3.92
N PHE A 78 -2.83 5.42 -3.59
CA PHE A 78 -2.03 4.41 -4.28
C PHE A 78 -2.41 2.98 -3.87
N ILE A 79 -2.33 2.08 -4.84
CA ILE A 79 -2.18 0.64 -4.63
C ILE A 79 -0.72 0.28 -4.88
N ASP A 80 -0.10 -0.47 -3.97
CA ASP A 80 1.30 -0.89 -4.06
C ASP A 80 1.73 -1.39 -5.45
N GLU A 81 1.02 -2.36 -6.05
CA GLU A 81 1.34 -2.88 -7.39
C GLU A 81 1.34 -1.80 -8.48
N ALA A 82 0.46 -0.80 -8.38
CA ALA A 82 0.43 0.31 -9.33
C ALA A 82 1.63 1.24 -9.19
N VAL A 83 2.17 1.38 -7.97
CA VAL A 83 3.43 2.10 -7.72
C VAL A 83 4.59 1.38 -8.39
N PHE A 84 4.70 0.06 -8.22
CA PHE A 84 5.71 -0.75 -8.90
C PHE A 84 5.58 -0.72 -10.42
N ALA A 85 4.36 -0.79 -10.95
CA ALA A 85 4.10 -0.71 -12.37
C ALA A 85 4.57 0.63 -12.97
N ALA A 86 4.38 1.75 -12.25
CA ALA A 86 4.87 3.06 -12.68
C ALA A 86 6.41 3.14 -12.70
N GLU A 87 7.09 2.29 -11.92
CA GLU A 87 8.54 2.12 -11.89
C GLU A 87 9.03 1.06 -12.90
N GLY A 88 8.14 0.48 -13.71
CA GLY A 88 8.47 -0.55 -14.70
C GLY A 88 8.72 -1.94 -14.11
N ILE A 89 8.33 -2.18 -12.86
CA ILE A 89 8.52 -3.45 -12.15
C ILE A 89 7.21 -4.24 -12.18
N ALA A 90 7.20 -5.34 -12.93
CA ALA A 90 6.04 -6.23 -13.05
C ALA A 90 6.18 -7.52 -12.21
N ASP A 91 7.41 -8.01 -12.01
CA ASP A 91 7.64 -9.21 -11.22
C ASP A 91 7.71 -8.86 -9.73
N LEU A 92 6.64 -9.21 -9.02
CA LEU A 92 6.49 -9.01 -7.58
C LEU A 92 6.54 -10.34 -6.82
N SER A 93 6.98 -11.43 -7.47
CA SER A 93 6.98 -12.78 -6.90
C SER A 93 7.85 -12.89 -5.64
N GLN A 94 8.93 -12.10 -5.56
CA GLN A 94 9.81 -12.02 -4.39
C GLN A 94 9.10 -11.58 -3.11
N TYR A 95 7.97 -10.86 -3.23
CA TYR A 95 7.20 -10.40 -2.09
C TYR A 95 6.18 -11.44 -1.61
N SER A 96 6.00 -12.57 -2.29
CA SER A 96 5.07 -13.60 -1.84
C SER A 96 5.65 -14.39 -0.67
N VAL A 97 4.89 -14.58 0.42
CA VAL A 97 5.33 -15.41 1.55
C VAL A 97 5.57 -16.85 1.11
N VAL A 98 4.70 -17.38 0.26
CA VAL A 98 4.87 -18.68 -0.41
C VAL A 98 5.05 -18.45 -1.90
N PRO A 99 6.24 -18.69 -2.48
CA PRO A 99 6.48 -18.54 -3.91
C PRO A 99 5.48 -19.37 -4.75
N GLY A 100 4.84 -18.73 -5.73
CA GLY A 100 3.81 -19.35 -6.58
C GLY A 100 2.46 -19.63 -5.89
N GLY A 101 2.29 -19.24 -4.62
CA GLY A 101 1.04 -19.38 -3.88
C GLY A 101 -0.07 -18.46 -4.41
N LYS A 102 -1.33 -18.87 -4.20
CA LYS A 102 -2.49 -18.01 -4.48
C LYS A 102 -2.57 -16.89 -3.44
N LEU A 103 -2.49 -15.65 -3.89
CA LEU A 103 -2.60 -14.48 -3.01
C LEU A 103 -4.06 -14.18 -2.65
N TYR A 104 -4.27 -13.63 -1.45
CA TYR A 104 -5.56 -13.15 -0.99
C TYR A 104 -5.67 -11.63 -1.19
N GLN A 105 -6.71 -11.18 -1.90
CA GLN A 105 -6.94 -9.76 -2.14
C GLN A 105 -7.27 -9.05 -0.82
N ASP A 106 -6.68 -7.87 -0.61
CA ASP A 106 -6.94 -7.12 0.62
C ASP A 106 -8.36 -6.52 0.63
N LEU A 107 -8.78 -6.07 1.81
CA LEU A 107 -10.03 -5.37 1.98
C LEU A 107 -10.04 -4.05 1.20
N PHE A 108 -11.20 -3.69 0.65
CA PHE A 108 -11.48 -2.38 0.05
C PHE A 108 -10.72 -2.04 -1.25
N VAL A 109 -10.16 -3.04 -1.92
CA VAL A 109 -9.52 -2.90 -3.25
C VAL A 109 -10.47 -3.21 -4.38
#